data_AF-A0A7K1G089-F1
#
_entry.id   AF-A0A7K1G089-F1
#
_cell.length_a   1.000
_cell.length_b   1.000
_cell.length_c   1.000
_cell.angle_alpha   90.00
_cell.angle_beta   90.00
_cell.angle_gamma   90.00
#
_symmetry.space_group_name_H-M   'P 1'
#
loop_
_entity.id
_entity.type
_entity.pdbx_description
1 polymer ?
#
loop_
_entity_poly.entity_id
_entity_poly.type
_entity_poly.pdbx_seq_one_letter_code
_entity_poly.pdbx_strand_id
1 'polypeptide(L)'
;MGKSIPNVRFELNKVYKTYVSQLQLAGDISNILLDNTNIDSAGEQVEGSVRILLKELLPERVSVTHGYIVDKTTNISYQQDILLAESFYTKSLIKSLDGTEFFPFEAIFGSGEVKKTWSQSKLNAAIKSITRNREVLKRYSIPSDVMSTGSNFIKVSESLTNNSFRNPLFCFTFSIDFDKTYDEAEIMKIYEDTNNWKLLPNISVILNRGIVVCIDKLKLEKHNELSIILYPEFITDFDKYSWILLTLEPEQNLAYLIFMITQHINDTILEKVSSMEYGKSLIQIDQTSIHPLK
;
A
#
# COMPACT_ATOMS: atom_id res chain seq x y z
N MET A 1 -2.04 -7.07 -54.27
CA MET A 1 -1.42 -7.82 -53.15
C MET A 1 -1.60 -7.01 -51.87
N GLY A 2 -2.64 -7.30 -51.10
CA GLY A 2 -2.83 -6.69 -49.78
C GLY A 2 -1.87 -7.32 -48.78
N LYS A 3 -0.97 -6.52 -48.20
CA LYS A 3 -0.13 -6.98 -47.09
C LYS A 3 -1.06 -7.28 -45.91
N SER A 4 -1.12 -8.55 -45.47
CA SER A 4 -1.81 -8.91 -44.24
C SER A 4 -1.12 -8.17 -43.09
N ILE A 5 -1.87 -7.34 -42.36
CA ILE A 5 -1.40 -6.71 -41.13
C ILE A 5 -1.08 -7.86 -40.17
N PRO A 6 0.17 -7.97 -39.67
CA PRO A 6 0.52 -9.03 -38.73
C PRO A 6 -0.37 -8.91 -37.50
N ASN A 7 -0.92 -10.03 -37.06
CA ASN A 7 -1.74 -10.12 -35.85
C ASN A 7 -0.82 -9.97 -34.62
N VAL A 8 -0.43 -8.73 -34.33
CA VAL A 8 0.42 -8.40 -33.17
C VAL A 8 -0.49 -8.37 -31.95
N ARG A 9 -0.40 -9.40 -31.12
CA ARG A 9 -1.10 -9.45 -29.83
C ARG A 9 -0.29 -8.64 -28.82
N PHE A 10 -0.96 -7.75 -28.09
CA PHE A 10 -0.34 -7.07 -26.95
C PHE A 10 0.00 -8.11 -25.87
N GLU A 11 1.29 -8.26 -25.57
CA GLU A 11 1.78 -9.23 -24.60
C GLU A 11 2.14 -8.53 -23.29
N LEU A 12 1.13 -8.33 -22.45
CA LEU A 12 1.28 -7.69 -21.14
C LEU A 12 2.39 -8.35 -20.30
N ASN A 13 2.51 -9.68 -20.36
CA ASN A 13 3.57 -10.41 -19.66
C ASN A 13 4.98 -9.99 -20.08
N LYS A 14 5.22 -9.66 -21.36
CA LYS A 14 6.53 -9.18 -21.81
C LYS A 14 6.87 -7.82 -21.21
N VAL A 15 5.88 -6.95 -21.08
CA VAL A 15 6.05 -5.63 -20.45
C VAL A 15 6.40 -5.79 -18.97
N TYR A 16 5.64 -6.61 -18.23
CA TYR A 16 5.96 -6.88 -16.83
C TYR A 16 7.30 -7.57 -16.63
N LYS A 17 7.74 -8.43 -17.55
CA LYS A 17 9.11 -8.99 -17.52
C LYS A 17 10.19 -7.91 -17.55
N THR A 18 10.03 -6.87 -18.36
CA THR A 18 10.97 -5.74 -18.39
C THR A 18 11.02 -5.02 -17.05
N TYR A 19 9.87 -4.77 -16.42
CA TYR A 19 9.80 -4.17 -15.09
C TYR A 19 10.44 -5.05 -14.00
N VAL A 20 10.18 -6.36 -14.04
CA VAL A 20 10.84 -7.34 -13.15
C VAL A 20 12.36 -7.28 -13.31
N SER A 21 12.88 -7.25 -14.54
CA SER A 21 14.33 -7.17 -14.78
C SER A 21 14.94 -5.90 -14.19
N GLN A 22 14.24 -4.76 -14.23
CA GLN A 22 14.71 -3.52 -13.60
C GLN A 22 14.77 -3.65 -12.06
N LEU A 23 13.75 -4.25 -11.45
CA LEU A 23 13.72 -4.48 -10.00
C LEU A 23 14.80 -5.47 -9.54
N GLN A 24 15.04 -6.53 -10.31
CA GLN A 24 16.12 -7.49 -10.04
C GLN A 24 17.50 -6.83 -10.14
N LEU A 25 17.73 -6.01 -11.17
CA LEU A 25 18.97 -5.25 -11.31
C LEU A 25 19.20 -4.29 -10.12
N ALA A 26 18.14 -3.64 -9.63
CA ALA A 26 18.24 -2.82 -8.42
C ALA A 26 18.62 -3.65 -7.18
N GLY A 27 18.08 -4.87 -7.07
CA GLY A 27 18.46 -5.85 -6.03
C GLY A 27 19.94 -6.25 -6.11
N ASP A 28 20.46 -6.45 -7.33
CA ASP A 28 21.86 -6.80 -7.57
C ASP A 28 22.81 -5.64 -7.23
N ILE A 29 22.49 -4.43 -7.69
CA ILE A 29 23.24 -3.21 -7.34
C ILE A 29 23.25 -3.03 -5.81
N SER A 30 22.10 -3.24 -5.16
CA SER A 30 22.00 -3.22 -3.70
C SER A 30 22.92 -4.25 -3.03
N ASN A 31 23.10 -5.46 -3.58
CA ASN A 31 24.06 -6.45 -3.04
C ASN A 31 25.49 -5.91 -3.12
N ILE A 32 25.87 -5.39 -4.29
CA ILE A 32 27.21 -4.83 -4.51
C ILE A 32 27.48 -3.66 -3.56
N LEU A 33 26.50 -2.80 -3.31
CA LEU A 33 26.65 -1.67 -2.39
C LEU A 33 26.81 -2.11 -0.93
N LEU A 34 26.08 -3.14 -0.47
CA LEU A 34 26.24 -3.69 0.88
C LEU A 34 27.64 -4.26 1.11
N ASP A 35 28.21 -4.91 0.10
CA ASP A 35 29.53 -5.52 0.20
C ASP A 35 30.67 -4.49 0.21
N ASN A 36 30.41 -3.24 -0.24
CA ASN A 36 31.44 -2.22 -0.45
C ASN A 36 31.24 -0.92 0.36
N THR A 37 30.05 -0.60 0.89
CA THR A 37 29.71 0.73 1.47
C THR A 37 28.47 0.72 2.43
N ASN A 38 28.01 1.90 2.87
CA ASN A 38 26.88 2.16 3.78
C ASN A 38 25.59 1.40 3.45
N ILE A 39 24.98 0.80 4.48
CA ILE A 39 23.73 0.02 4.43
C ILE A 39 22.55 0.84 3.89
N ASP A 40 22.47 2.12 4.24
CA ASP A 40 21.34 2.99 3.88
C ASP A 40 21.20 3.16 2.36
N SER A 41 22.32 3.34 1.65
CA SER A 41 22.33 3.49 0.20
C SER A 41 21.85 2.24 -0.53
N ALA A 42 21.98 1.07 0.08
CA ALA A 42 21.60 -0.20 -0.53
C ALA A 42 20.10 -0.50 -0.40
N GLY A 43 19.45 -0.09 0.70
CA GLY A 43 17.99 -0.18 0.85
C GLY A 43 17.27 0.72 -0.15
N GLU A 44 17.73 1.96 -0.26
CA GLU A 44 17.16 3.00 -1.12
C GLU A 44 17.11 2.62 -2.61
N GLN A 45 18.02 1.76 -3.09
CA GLN A 45 17.98 1.31 -4.50
C GLN A 45 16.71 0.52 -4.83
N VAL A 46 16.34 -0.43 -3.97
CA VAL A 46 15.16 -1.28 -4.19
C VAL A 46 13.90 -0.46 -3.95
N GLU A 47 13.87 0.30 -2.85
CA GLU A 47 12.76 1.18 -2.50
C GLU A 47 12.46 2.20 -3.61
N GLY A 48 13.49 2.93 -4.06
CA GLY A 48 13.39 3.91 -5.12
C GLY A 48 12.92 3.29 -6.45
N SER A 49 13.42 2.10 -6.80
CA SER A 49 13.00 1.40 -8.03
C SER A 49 11.54 0.98 -7.99
N VAL A 50 11.06 0.48 -6.85
CA VAL A 50 9.62 0.16 -6.68
C VAL A 50 8.78 1.43 -6.74
N ARG A 51 9.21 2.52 -6.09
CA ARG A 51 8.49 3.83 -6.16
C ARG A 51 8.37 4.35 -7.58
N ILE A 52 9.45 4.32 -8.37
CA ILE A 52 9.46 4.76 -9.77
C ILE A 52 8.47 3.93 -10.60
N LEU A 53 8.53 2.61 -10.47
CA LEU A 53 7.65 1.69 -11.19
C LEU A 53 6.18 1.90 -10.83
N LEU A 54 5.85 2.01 -9.55
CA LEU A 54 4.48 2.28 -9.12
C LEU A 54 3.99 3.63 -9.65
N LYS A 55 4.84 4.65 -9.68
CA LYS A 55 4.50 5.97 -10.23
C LYS A 55 4.20 5.91 -11.74
N GLU A 56 4.88 5.04 -12.48
CA GLU A 56 4.64 4.85 -13.91
C GLU A 56 3.37 4.05 -14.20
N LEU A 57 3.01 3.10 -13.33
CA LEU A 57 1.92 2.15 -13.58
C LEU A 57 0.58 2.51 -12.92
N LEU A 58 0.60 3.30 -11.84
CA LEU A 58 -0.62 3.71 -11.15
C LEU A 58 -1.27 4.93 -11.81
N PRO A 59 -2.58 5.16 -11.59
CA PRO A 59 -3.29 6.32 -12.14
C PRO A 59 -2.65 7.65 -11.73
N GLU A 60 -2.67 8.65 -12.61
CA GLU A 60 -2.04 9.97 -12.39
C GLU A 60 -2.53 10.71 -11.13
N ARG A 61 -3.76 10.43 -10.67
CA ARG A 61 -4.32 10.97 -9.42
C ARG A 61 -3.63 10.46 -8.16
N VAL A 62 -2.72 9.50 -8.29
CA VAL A 62 -1.96 8.93 -7.18
C VAL A 62 -0.53 9.44 -7.19
N SER A 63 -0.14 10.09 -6.10
CA SER A 63 1.24 10.39 -5.79
C SER A 63 1.86 9.18 -5.11
N VAL A 64 2.97 8.68 -5.67
CA VAL A 64 3.80 7.65 -5.06
C VAL A 64 5.06 8.32 -4.52
N THR A 65 5.27 8.25 -3.21
CA THR A 65 6.36 8.94 -2.51
C THR A 65 6.80 8.16 -1.26
N HIS A 66 7.71 8.72 -0.46
CA HIS A 66 8.08 8.19 0.85
C HIS A 66 7.94 9.28 1.92
N GLY A 67 7.82 8.86 3.18
CA GLY A 67 7.82 9.78 4.32
C GLY A 67 6.78 9.44 5.37
N TYR A 68 6.11 10.45 5.91
CA TYR A 68 5.30 10.31 7.10
C TYR A 68 3.83 10.66 6.84
N ILE A 69 2.95 10.00 7.60
CA ILE A 69 1.54 10.33 7.68
C ILE A 69 1.33 11.16 8.95
N VAL A 70 0.61 12.27 8.80
CA VAL A 70 0.25 13.19 9.89
C VAL A 70 -1.26 13.27 9.99
N ASP A 71 -1.81 13.10 11.19
CA ASP A 71 -3.24 13.30 11.42
C ASP A 71 -3.58 14.71 11.93
N LYS A 72 -4.88 15.04 11.97
CA LYS A 72 -5.36 16.35 12.47
C LYS A 72 -5.00 16.64 13.93
N THR A 73 -4.70 15.60 14.71
CA THR A 73 -4.26 15.70 16.11
C THR A 73 -2.73 15.78 16.24
N THR A 74 -2.02 16.00 15.15
CA THR A 74 -0.55 16.15 15.06
C THR A 74 0.23 14.88 15.37
N ASN A 75 -0.43 13.72 15.42
CA ASN A 75 0.27 12.45 15.54
C ASN A 75 0.96 12.11 14.22
N ILE A 76 2.11 11.45 14.33
CA ILE A 76 2.96 11.09 13.19
C ILE A 76 3.18 9.57 13.17
N SER A 77 3.14 9.00 11.97
CA SER A 77 3.48 7.59 11.70
C SER A 77 4.98 7.32 11.85
N TYR A 78 5.39 6.06 11.70
CA TYR A 78 6.76 5.79 11.28
C TYR A 78 6.98 6.20 9.82
N GLN A 79 8.23 6.37 9.42
CA GLN A 79 8.56 6.58 8.01
C GLN A 79 8.07 5.37 7.20
N GLN A 80 7.42 5.65 6.08
CA GLN A 80 6.92 4.66 5.15
C GLN A 80 7.81 4.68 3.90
N ASP A 81 8.27 3.50 3.48
CA ASP A 81 9.07 3.34 2.27
C ASP A 81 8.25 3.77 1.03
N ILE A 82 6.95 3.48 1.05
CA ILE A 82 5.99 3.89 0.02
C ILE A 82 4.73 4.46 0.66
N LEU A 83 4.32 5.64 0.20
CA LEU A 83 3.02 6.27 0.43
C LEU A 83 2.28 6.40 -0.89
N LEU A 84 1.02 5.96 -0.89
CA LEU A 84 0.07 6.16 -1.99
C LEU A 84 -0.93 7.23 -1.57
N ALA A 85 -0.82 8.43 -2.11
CA ALA A 85 -1.62 9.58 -1.71
C ALA A 85 -2.39 10.20 -2.87
N GLU A 86 -3.54 10.81 -2.59
CA GLU A 86 -4.28 11.61 -3.57
C GLU A 86 -3.48 12.87 -3.95
N SER A 87 -3.23 13.04 -5.25
CA SER A 87 -2.35 14.08 -5.79
C SER A 87 -3.08 15.21 -6.50
N PHE A 88 -4.34 14.98 -6.89
CA PHE A 88 -5.10 15.88 -7.74
C PHE A 88 -5.61 17.10 -6.97
N TYR A 89 -6.13 16.89 -5.75
CA TYR A 89 -6.67 17.96 -4.90
C TYR A 89 -5.86 18.21 -3.63
N THR A 90 -4.90 17.34 -3.29
CA THR A 90 -4.10 17.44 -2.07
C THR A 90 -2.62 17.44 -2.39
N LYS A 91 -1.85 18.23 -1.64
CA LYS A 91 -0.39 18.20 -1.61
C LYS A 91 0.08 17.80 -0.21
N SER A 92 1.32 17.36 -0.10
CA SER A 92 1.98 17.21 1.19
C SER A 92 1.98 18.53 1.96
N LEU A 93 1.92 18.42 3.28
CA LEU A 93 2.04 19.57 4.19
C LEU A 93 3.45 20.16 4.11
N ILE A 94 4.46 19.29 4.05
CA ILE A 94 5.87 19.63 3.99
C ILE A 94 6.56 18.62 3.07
N LYS A 95 7.51 19.12 2.29
CA LYS A 95 8.49 18.32 1.55
C LYS A 95 9.89 18.79 1.94
N SER A 96 10.70 17.90 2.49
CA SER A 96 12.09 18.21 2.83
C SER A 96 13.00 18.11 1.60
N LEU A 97 14.23 18.58 1.76
CA LEU A 97 15.23 18.66 0.67
C LEU A 97 15.65 17.28 0.16
N ASP A 98 15.63 16.27 1.03
CA ASP A 98 15.92 14.87 0.70
C ASP A 98 14.74 14.16 0.00
N GLY A 99 13.61 14.84 -0.19
CA GLY A 99 12.43 14.29 -0.84
C GLY A 99 11.39 13.70 0.11
N THR A 100 11.68 13.58 1.41
CA THR A 100 10.72 13.07 2.41
C THR A 100 9.50 13.98 2.51
N GLU A 101 8.30 13.40 2.44
CA GLU A 101 7.04 14.15 2.47
C GLU A 101 6.19 13.82 3.70
N PHE A 102 5.48 14.84 4.21
CA PHE A 102 4.52 14.71 5.30
C PHE A 102 3.11 14.87 4.72
N PHE A 103 2.35 13.79 4.68
CA PHE A 103 1.00 13.80 4.10
C PHE A 103 -0.09 13.79 5.16
N PRO A 104 -1.18 14.56 4.96
CA PRO A 104 -2.40 14.44 5.74
C PRO A 104 -2.97 13.03 5.66
N PHE A 105 -3.39 12.46 6.78
CA PHE A 105 -3.87 11.07 6.84
C PHE A 105 -5.12 10.84 5.97
N GLU A 106 -5.96 11.86 5.83
CA GLU A 106 -7.17 11.79 5.02
C GLU A 106 -6.91 11.55 3.53
N ALA A 107 -5.72 11.93 3.05
CA ALA A 107 -5.34 11.82 1.64
C ALA A 107 -4.62 10.53 1.28
N ILE A 108 -4.43 9.61 2.24
CA ILE A 108 -3.70 8.37 2.02
C ILE A 108 -4.67 7.26 1.56
N PHE A 109 -4.35 6.65 0.42
CA PHE A 109 -4.92 5.37 -0.02
C PHE A 109 -4.26 4.21 0.72
N GLY A 110 -2.92 4.22 0.80
CA GLY A 110 -2.20 3.10 1.36
C GLY A 110 -0.72 3.36 1.60
N SER A 111 -0.04 2.36 2.15
CA SER A 111 1.40 2.36 2.33
C SER A 111 2.02 1.02 1.98
N GLY A 112 3.30 1.04 1.61
CA GLY A 112 4.07 -0.14 1.27
C GLY A 112 5.36 -0.20 2.07
N GLU A 113 5.66 -1.37 2.61
CA GLU A 113 6.97 -1.69 3.20
C GLU A 113 7.79 -2.45 2.17
N VAL A 114 8.99 -1.98 1.87
CA VAL A 114 9.87 -2.60 0.88
C VAL A 114 11.10 -3.13 1.60
N LYS A 115 11.43 -4.39 1.33
CA LYS A 115 12.63 -5.03 1.83
C LYS A 115 13.26 -5.79 0.69
N LYS A 116 14.58 -5.75 0.59
CA LYS A 116 15.29 -6.54 -0.43
C LYS A 116 14.95 -8.04 -0.36
N THR A 117 14.97 -8.58 0.85
CA THR A 117 14.66 -9.98 1.13
C THR A 117 13.59 -10.12 2.20
N TRP A 118 12.87 -11.23 2.24
CA TRP A 118 11.76 -11.49 3.16
C TRP A 118 12.06 -12.59 4.18
N SER A 119 11.54 -12.41 5.40
CA SER A 119 11.60 -13.37 6.52
C SER A 119 10.56 -13.04 7.59
N GLN A 120 10.41 -13.92 8.58
CA GLN A 120 9.48 -13.78 9.71
C GLN A 120 9.75 -12.49 10.48
N SER A 121 11.03 -12.18 10.72
CA SER A 121 11.43 -10.96 11.44
C SER A 121 10.93 -9.69 10.74
N LYS A 122 10.99 -9.67 9.41
CA LYS A 122 10.53 -8.55 8.57
C LYS A 122 9.02 -8.48 8.47
N LEU A 123 8.33 -9.62 8.41
CA LEU A 123 6.88 -9.67 8.52
C LEU A 123 6.41 -9.12 9.87
N ASN A 124 7.04 -9.53 10.98
CA ASN A 124 6.73 -9.01 12.31
C ASN A 124 7.01 -7.51 12.42
N ALA A 125 8.08 -7.01 11.79
CA ALA A 125 8.37 -5.57 11.73
C ALA A 125 7.28 -4.81 10.95
N ALA A 126 6.83 -5.34 9.81
CA ALA A 126 5.73 -4.77 9.03
C ALA A 126 4.42 -4.75 9.82
N ILE A 127 4.05 -5.86 10.49
CA ILE A 127 2.88 -5.95 11.37
C ILE A 127 2.99 -4.89 12.47
N LYS A 128 4.15 -4.76 13.13
CA LYS A 128 4.36 -3.76 14.18
C LYS A 128 4.18 -2.33 13.65
N SER A 129 4.65 -2.03 12.45
CA SER A 129 4.45 -0.74 11.79
C SER A 129 2.96 -0.46 11.54
N ILE A 130 2.23 -1.43 10.98
CA ILE A 130 0.78 -1.35 10.75
C ILE A 130 0.02 -1.14 12.06
N THR A 131 0.32 -1.93 13.10
CA THR A 131 -0.28 -1.82 14.44
C THR A 131 -0.08 -0.43 15.01
N ARG A 132 1.16 0.06 15.03
CA ARG A 132 1.49 1.37 15.60
C ARG A 132 0.82 2.51 14.84
N ASN A 133 0.74 2.43 13.51
CA ASN A 133 0.05 3.42 12.70
C ASN A 133 -1.44 3.45 13.02
N ARG A 134 -2.08 2.29 13.18
CA ARG A 134 -3.51 2.19 13.54
C ARG A 134 -3.84 2.66 14.95
N GLU A 135 -2.94 2.43 15.91
CA GLU A 135 -3.15 2.84 17.30
C GLU A 135 -3.03 4.36 17.49
N VAL A 136 -2.12 4.98 16.74
CA VAL A 136 -1.75 6.39 16.98
C VAL A 136 -2.39 7.35 15.99
N LEU A 137 -2.51 6.98 14.72
CA LEU A 137 -3.12 7.87 13.74
C LEU A 137 -4.64 7.77 13.82
N LYS A 138 -5.31 8.92 13.73
CA LYS A 138 -6.77 9.01 13.75
C LYS A 138 -7.30 9.56 12.44
N ARG A 139 -8.18 8.78 11.81
CA ARG A 139 -8.90 9.15 10.58
C ARG A 139 -10.39 8.91 10.77
N TYR A 140 -11.21 9.73 10.14
CA TYR A 140 -12.64 9.50 10.09
C TYR A 140 -12.96 8.35 9.13
N SER A 141 -13.60 7.30 9.64
CA SER A 141 -14.07 6.19 8.81
C SER A 141 -15.29 6.62 7.99
N ILE A 142 -15.17 6.60 6.66
CA ILE A 142 -16.25 6.93 5.75
C ILE A 142 -17.24 5.77 5.72
N PRO A 143 -18.50 5.94 6.16
CA PRO A 143 -19.46 4.83 6.22
C PRO A 143 -19.74 4.20 4.85
N SER A 144 -20.17 2.94 4.83
CA SER A 144 -20.46 2.21 3.58
C SER A 144 -21.65 2.76 2.80
N ASP A 145 -22.55 3.52 3.45
CA ASP A 145 -23.79 4.07 2.92
C ASP A 145 -23.67 5.55 2.51
N VAL A 146 -22.46 6.03 2.21
CA VAL A 146 -22.27 7.42 1.76
C VAL A 146 -21.62 7.52 0.38
N MET A 147 -22.08 8.49 -0.40
CA MET A 147 -21.52 8.87 -1.70
C MET A 147 -20.79 10.21 -1.59
N SER A 148 -19.61 10.33 -2.21
CA SER A 148 -18.88 11.60 -2.26
C SER A 148 -19.50 12.57 -3.27
N THR A 149 -19.72 13.81 -2.85
CA THR A 149 -20.24 14.89 -3.70
C THR A 149 -19.48 16.18 -3.44
N GLY A 150 -18.72 16.68 -4.42
CA GLY A 150 -18.02 17.96 -4.27
C GLY A 150 -17.25 18.05 -2.94
N SER A 151 -17.72 18.86 -1.99
CA SER A 151 -17.12 19.03 -0.66
C SER A 151 -17.71 18.18 0.49
N ASN A 152 -18.79 17.43 0.26
CA ASN A 152 -19.57 16.75 1.29
C ASN A 152 -19.93 15.32 0.89
N PHE A 153 -20.51 14.57 1.81
CA PHE A 153 -21.05 13.24 1.58
C PHE A 153 -22.59 13.26 1.58
N ILE A 154 -23.20 12.50 0.67
CA ILE A 154 -24.64 12.21 0.67
C ILE A 154 -24.84 10.82 1.26
N LYS A 155 -25.65 10.72 2.31
CA LYS A 155 -26.08 9.45 2.86
C LYS A 155 -27.19 8.84 2.01
N VAL A 156 -27.05 7.57 1.65
CA VAL A 156 -28.06 6.77 0.96
C VAL A 156 -28.72 5.79 1.92
N SER A 157 -29.84 5.18 1.51
CA SER A 157 -30.61 4.26 2.35
C SER A 157 -29.97 2.90 2.55
N GLU A 158 -29.07 2.50 1.65
CA GLU A 158 -28.45 1.18 1.63
C GLU A 158 -26.92 1.29 1.51
N SER A 159 -26.21 0.27 2.02
CA SER A 159 -24.75 0.19 1.88
C SER A 159 -24.35 0.08 0.40
N LEU A 160 -23.42 0.93 -0.03
CA LEU A 160 -22.86 0.92 -1.38
C LEU A 160 -21.72 -0.09 -1.55
N THR A 161 -21.25 -0.68 -0.44
CA THR A 161 -20.21 -1.69 -0.40
C THR A 161 -20.45 -2.67 0.74
N ASN A 162 -19.89 -3.87 0.62
CA ASN A 162 -19.89 -4.89 1.69
C ASN A 162 -18.86 -4.61 2.79
N ASN A 163 -17.96 -3.64 2.58
CA ASN A 163 -16.96 -3.24 3.57
C ASN A 163 -17.61 -2.43 4.70
N SER A 164 -17.03 -2.51 5.91
CA SER A 164 -17.47 -1.70 7.06
C SER A 164 -17.33 -0.19 6.81
N PHE A 165 -16.34 0.22 6.02
CA PHE A 165 -16.12 1.61 5.61
C PHE A 165 -15.45 1.68 4.23
N ARG A 166 -15.50 2.87 3.62
CA ARG A 166 -15.09 3.14 2.22
C ARG A 166 -13.68 3.70 2.05
N ASN A 167 -12.98 3.92 3.16
CA ASN A 167 -11.60 4.41 3.18
C ASN A 167 -10.63 3.51 3.98
N PRO A 168 -10.61 2.18 3.75
CA PRO A 168 -9.54 1.32 4.26
C PRO A 168 -8.18 1.83 3.79
N LEU A 169 -7.15 1.55 4.58
CA LEU A 169 -5.77 1.74 4.14
C LEU A 169 -5.31 0.44 3.50
N PHE A 170 -4.78 0.53 2.28
CA PHE A 170 -4.13 -0.60 1.65
C PHE A 170 -2.66 -0.67 2.08
N CYS A 171 -2.33 -1.66 2.89
CA CYS A 171 -0.97 -1.94 3.34
C CYS A 171 -0.41 -3.13 2.55
N PHE A 172 0.75 -2.98 1.92
CA PHE A 172 1.41 -4.10 1.24
C PHE A 172 2.86 -4.24 1.67
N THR A 173 3.43 -5.42 1.42
CA THR A 173 4.86 -5.63 1.56
C THR A 173 5.44 -6.09 0.22
N PHE A 174 6.66 -5.68 -0.08
CA PHE A 174 7.34 -6.06 -1.31
C PHE A 174 8.78 -6.48 -1.02
N SER A 175 9.20 -7.57 -1.65
CA SER A 175 10.58 -8.03 -1.63
C SER A 175 10.98 -8.75 -2.90
N ILE A 176 12.29 -8.87 -3.13
CA ILE A 176 12.81 -9.57 -4.32
C ILE A 176 12.83 -11.08 -4.10
N ASP A 177 13.33 -11.54 -2.93
CA ASP A 177 13.46 -12.96 -2.61
C ASP A 177 13.38 -13.20 -1.09
N PHE A 178 13.57 -14.43 -0.65
CA PHE A 178 13.74 -14.77 0.77
C PHE A 178 15.18 -14.55 1.25
N ASP A 179 15.35 -14.29 2.55
CA ASP A 179 16.68 -14.40 3.16
C ASP A 179 16.94 -15.81 3.70
N LYS A 180 18.15 -16.04 4.22
CA LYS A 180 18.60 -17.35 4.73
C LYS A 180 17.86 -17.81 5.99
N THR A 181 17.14 -16.91 6.67
CA THR A 181 16.38 -17.21 7.89
C THR A 181 14.92 -17.53 7.59
N TYR A 182 14.51 -17.49 6.32
CA TYR A 182 13.17 -17.87 5.90
C TYR A 182 12.84 -19.33 6.24
N ASP A 183 11.63 -19.50 6.75
CA ASP A 183 10.97 -20.73 7.13
C ASP A 183 9.48 -20.53 6.83
N GLU A 184 9.00 -21.30 5.85
CA GLU A 184 7.62 -21.23 5.38
C GLU A 184 6.61 -21.55 6.48
N ALA A 185 6.90 -22.56 7.32
CA ALA A 185 6.00 -22.98 8.37
C ALA A 185 5.86 -21.91 9.46
N GLU A 186 6.95 -21.20 9.79
CA GLU A 186 6.87 -20.08 10.74
C GLU A 186 6.11 -18.88 10.19
N ILE A 187 6.30 -18.55 8.90
CA ILE A 187 5.54 -17.47 8.28
C ILE A 187 4.05 -17.82 8.20
N MET A 188 3.73 -19.05 7.79
CA MET A 188 2.34 -19.49 7.71
C MET A 188 1.65 -19.46 9.07
N LYS A 189 2.33 -19.82 10.16
CA LYS A 189 1.79 -19.65 11.53
C LYS A 189 1.39 -18.20 11.83
N ILE A 190 2.17 -17.21 11.37
CA ILE A 190 1.84 -15.78 11.59
C ILE A 190 0.58 -15.40 10.81
N TYR A 191 0.44 -15.88 9.57
CA TYR A 191 -0.74 -15.64 8.73
C TYR A 191 -1.98 -16.42 9.19
N GLU A 192 -1.82 -17.60 9.79
CA GLU A 192 -2.91 -18.43 10.30
C GLU A 192 -3.44 -17.92 11.65
N ASP A 193 -2.64 -17.17 12.42
CA ASP A 193 -3.09 -16.56 13.67
C ASP A 193 -4.14 -15.47 13.41
N THR A 194 -5.40 -15.79 13.70
CA THR A 194 -6.57 -14.91 13.51
C THR A 194 -6.46 -13.59 14.26
N ASN A 195 -5.67 -13.53 15.35
CA ASN A 195 -5.44 -12.28 16.09
C ASN A 195 -4.69 -11.25 15.24
N ASN A 196 -3.88 -11.71 14.29
CA ASN A 196 -3.09 -10.86 13.42
C ASN A 196 -3.85 -10.41 12.18
N TRP A 197 -4.97 -11.04 11.79
CA TRP A 197 -5.59 -10.82 10.47
C TRP A 197 -5.93 -9.37 10.16
N LYS A 198 -6.32 -8.60 11.18
CA LYS A 198 -6.55 -7.18 11.01
C LYS A 198 -5.25 -6.43 10.71
N LEU A 199 -4.13 -6.86 11.26
CA LEU A 199 -2.83 -6.20 11.24
C LEU A 199 -1.89 -6.73 10.13
N LEU A 200 -2.33 -7.73 9.37
CA LEU A 200 -1.59 -8.25 8.23
C LEU A 200 -1.70 -7.29 7.03
N PRO A 201 -0.67 -7.26 6.16
CA PRO A 201 -0.76 -6.54 4.90
C PRO A 201 -1.81 -7.19 3.99
N ASN A 202 -2.51 -6.39 3.18
CA ASN A 202 -3.49 -6.84 2.19
C ASN A 202 -2.88 -7.79 1.15
N ILE A 203 -1.59 -7.60 0.83
CA ILE A 203 -0.78 -8.50 0.02
C ILE A 203 0.68 -8.41 0.45
N SER A 204 1.36 -9.56 0.45
CA SER A 204 2.82 -9.62 0.56
C SER A 204 3.41 -10.22 -0.71
N VAL A 205 4.31 -9.50 -1.35
CA VAL A 205 4.91 -9.88 -2.63
C VAL A 205 6.36 -10.28 -2.39
N ILE A 206 6.71 -11.49 -2.80
CA ILE A 206 8.08 -11.97 -2.90
C ILE A 206 8.32 -12.24 -4.38
N LEU A 207 8.93 -11.27 -5.06
CA LEU A 207 8.96 -11.18 -6.52
C LEU A 207 9.34 -12.49 -7.19
N ASN A 208 10.41 -13.14 -6.72
CA ASN A 208 10.93 -14.38 -7.32
C ASN A 208 10.22 -15.67 -6.86
N ARG A 209 9.17 -15.57 -6.04
CA ARG A 209 8.58 -16.72 -5.34
C ARG A 209 7.06 -16.79 -5.44
N GLY A 210 6.37 -15.68 -5.20
CA GLY A 210 4.93 -15.70 -5.10
C GLY A 210 4.34 -14.51 -4.37
N ILE A 211 3.03 -14.60 -4.13
CA ILE A 211 2.28 -13.64 -3.32
C ILE A 211 1.60 -14.36 -2.16
N VAL A 212 1.57 -13.72 -1.00
CA VAL A 212 0.74 -14.16 0.13
C VAL A 212 -0.50 -13.28 0.18
N VAL A 213 -1.67 -13.93 0.06
CA VAL A 213 -2.97 -13.27 -0.02
C VAL A 213 -4.04 -14.07 0.72
N CYS A 214 -5.08 -13.38 1.18
CA CYS A 214 -6.27 -14.01 1.76
C CYS A 214 -7.26 -14.40 0.65
N ILE A 215 -7.83 -15.61 0.73
CA ILE A 215 -8.77 -16.15 -0.26
C ILE A 215 -10.03 -16.75 0.38
N ASP A 216 -11.09 -16.87 -0.41
CA ASP A 216 -12.29 -17.64 -0.06
C ASP A 216 -12.05 -19.14 -0.31
N LYS A 217 -11.97 -19.95 0.76
CA LYS A 217 -11.72 -21.40 0.68
C LYS A 217 -12.81 -22.12 -0.09
N LEU A 218 -14.07 -21.77 0.19
CA LEU A 218 -15.22 -22.47 -0.36
C LEU A 218 -15.28 -22.29 -1.88
N LYS A 219 -14.97 -21.09 -2.38
CA LYS A 219 -14.90 -20.84 -3.82
C LYS A 219 -13.77 -21.63 -4.49
N LEU A 220 -12.61 -21.69 -3.87
CA LEU A 220 -11.48 -22.44 -4.43
C LEU A 220 -11.79 -23.95 -4.46
N GLU A 221 -12.22 -24.52 -3.33
CA GLU A 221 -12.43 -25.96 -3.18
C GLU A 221 -13.63 -26.48 -3.98
N LYS A 222 -14.75 -25.74 -4.01
CA LYS A 222 -16.00 -26.20 -4.63
C LYS A 222 -16.17 -25.75 -6.07
N HIS A 223 -15.63 -24.60 -6.44
CA HIS A 223 -15.85 -23.97 -7.74
C HIS A 223 -14.58 -23.82 -8.58
N ASN A 224 -13.41 -24.20 -8.04
CA ASN A 224 -12.10 -23.99 -8.68
C ASN A 224 -11.89 -22.53 -9.11
N GLU A 225 -12.44 -21.60 -8.32
CA GLU A 225 -12.41 -20.16 -8.56
C GLU A 225 -11.52 -19.50 -7.51
N LEU A 226 -10.42 -18.89 -7.96
CA LEU A 226 -9.55 -18.09 -7.10
C LEU A 226 -10.21 -16.72 -6.84
N SER A 227 -10.65 -16.50 -5.60
CA SER A 227 -11.25 -15.24 -5.15
C SER A 227 -10.40 -14.63 -4.04
N ILE A 228 -9.57 -13.66 -4.39
CA ILE A 228 -8.71 -12.93 -3.45
C ILE A 228 -9.54 -11.88 -2.70
N ILE A 229 -9.37 -11.82 -1.38
CA ILE A 229 -10.03 -10.85 -0.51
C ILE A 229 -9.12 -9.63 -0.36
N LEU A 230 -9.59 -8.48 -0.86
CA LEU A 230 -8.81 -7.24 -0.86
C LEU A 230 -8.65 -6.64 0.55
N TYR A 231 -9.65 -6.82 1.43
CA TYR A 231 -9.71 -6.22 2.77
C TYR A 231 -9.90 -7.29 3.86
N PRO A 232 -8.86 -8.10 4.14
CA PRO A 232 -8.93 -9.16 5.15
C PRO A 232 -9.24 -8.64 6.56
N GLU A 233 -8.98 -7.36 6.84
CA GLU A 233 -9.27 -6.71 8.12
C GLU A 233 -10.76 -6.61 8.46
N PHE A 234 -11.64 -6.79 7.48
CA PHE A 234 -13.10 -6.81 7.66
C PHE A 234 -13.69 -8.20 7.81
N ILE A 235 -12.87 -9.25 7.74
CA ILE A 235 -13.35 -10.62 7.91
C ILE A 235 -13.79 -10.86 9.35
N THR A 236 -14.98 -11.43 9.50
CA THR A 236 -15.53 -11.89 10.79
C THR A 236 -15.68 -13.42 10.86
N ASP A 237 -15.84 -14.08 9.71
CA ASP A 237 -15.97 -15.53 9.59
C ASP A 237 -14.63 -16.13 9.14
N PHE A 238 -13.75 -16.41 10.10
CA PHE A 238 -12.39 -16.88 9.86
C PHE A 238 -12.34 -18.29 9.25
N ASP A 239 -13.38 -19.11 9.43
CA ASP A 239 -13.40 -20.48 8.93
C ASP A 239 -13.52 -20.52 7.40
N LYS A 240 -14.27 -19.56 6.83
CA LYS A 240 -14.51 -19.43 5.39
C LYS A 240 -13.27 -19.01 4.58
N TYR A 241 -12.31 -18.32 5.20
CA TYR A 241 -11.17 -17.74 4.49
C TYR A 241 -9.84 -18.36 4.96
N SER A 242 -8.81 -18.27 4.12
CA SER A 242 -7.43 -18.61 4.50
C SER A 242 -6.44 -17.73 3.77
N TRP A 243 -5.29 -17.55 4.41
CA TRP A 243 -4.10 -17.06 3.75
C TRP A 243 -3.40 -18.20 3.03
N ILE A 244 -2.93 -17.93 1.81
CA ILE A 244 -2.16 -18.89 1.02
C ILE A 244 -0.96 -18.20 0.38
N LEU A 245 0.10 -18.97 0.14
CA LEU A 245 1.20 -18.60 -0.75
C LEU A 245 0.86 -19.09 -2.16
N LEU A 246 0.61 -18.16 -3.08
CA LEU A 246 0.47 -18.44 -4.51
C LEU A 246 1.84 -18.34 -5.18
N THR A 247 2.41 -19.49 -5.55
CA THR A 247 3.65 -19.54 -6.34
C THR A 247 3.34 -19.22 -7.80
N LEU A 248 3.83 -18.08 -8.27
CA LEU A 248 3.63 -17.58 -9.63
C LEU A 248 4.94 -17.05 -10.21
N GLU A 249 4.96 -16.85 -11.52
CA GLU A 249 6.10 -16.20 -12.18
C GLU A 249 6.25 -14.74 -11.71
N PRO A 250 7.48 -14.19 -11.69
CA PRO A 250 7.74 -12.84 -11.18
C PRO A 250 6.89 -11.73 -11.81
N GLU A 251 6.65 -11.79 -13.12
CA GLU A 251 5.81 -10.82 -13.81
C GLU A 251 4.36 -10.86 -13.32
N GLN A 252 3.86 -12.03 -12.93
CA GLN A 252 2.51 -12.21 -12.42
C GLN A 252 2.41 -11.69 -10.99
N ASN A 253 3.42 -11.95 -10.15
CA ASN A 253 3.51 -11.42 -8.79
C ASN A 253 3.42 -9.89 -8.80
N LEU A 254 4.20 -9.25 -9.68
CA LEU A 254 4.17 -7.81 -9.87
C LEU A 254 2.82 -7.33 -10.41
N ALA A 255 2.25 -8.01 -11.40
CA ALA A 255 0.94 -7.64 -11.95
C ALA A 255 -0.18 -7.68 -10.89
N TYR A 256 -0.21 -8.70 -10.04
CA TYR A 256 -1.17 -8.80 -8.94
C TYR A 256 -1.08 -7.62 -7.98
N LEU A 257 0.14 -7.19 -7.61
CA LEU A 257 0.33 -6.01 -6.78
C LEU A 257 -0.29 -4.76 -7.42
N ILE A 258 0.04 -4.50 -8.68
CA ILE A 258 -0.46 -3.33 -9.41
C ILE A 258 -1.98 -3.36 -9.53
N PHE A 259 -2.56 -4.52 -9.85
CA PHE A 259 -4.01 -4.66 -9.99
C PHE A 259 -4.74 -4.51 -8.67
N MET A 260 -4.22 -5.08 -7.57
CA MET A 260 -4.83 -4.93 -6.25
C MET A 260 -4.76 -3.48 -5.77
N ILE A 261 -3.63 -2.79 -5.95
CA ILE A 261 -3.51 -1.37 -5.62
C ILE A 261 -4.49 -0.54 -6.47
N THR A 262 -4.54 -0.79 -7.78
CA THR A 262 -5.43 -0.05 -8.69
C THR A 262 -6.90 -0.27 -8.36
N GLN A 263 -7.29 -1.52 -8.08
CA GLN A 263 -8.65 -1.84 -7.63
C GLN A 263 -8.98 -1.12 -6.32
N HIS A 264 -8.05 -1.14 -5.36
CA HIS A 264 -8.21 -0.41 -4.11
C HIS A 264 -8.41 1.09 -4.31
N ILE A 265 -7.60 1.73 -5.16
CA ILE A 265 -7.73 3.17 -5.49
C ILE A 265 -9.10 3.48 -6.10
N ASN A 266 -9.64 2.59 -6.94
CA ASN A 266 -10.94 2.77 -7.57
C ASN A 266 -12.10 2.62 -6.59
N ASP A 267 -12.01 1.67 -5.65
CA ASP A 267 -13.06 1.39 -4.67
C ASP A 267 -13.06 2.39 -3.50
N THR A 268 -11.92 3.03 -3.26
CA THR A 268 -11.69 3.90 -2.10
C THR A 268 -12.13 5.33 -2.35
N ILE A 269 -12.87 5.86 -1.39
CA ILE A 269 -13.17 7.29 -1.31
C ILE A 269 -12.31 7.89 -0.21
N LEU A 270 -11.72 9.05 -0.48
CA LEU A 270 -10.96 9.80 0.52
C LEU A 270 -11.71 11.05 0.93
N GLU A 271 -11.49 11.52 2.16
CA GLU A 271 -11.96 12.82 2.60
C GLU A 271 -11.15 13.93 1.95
N LYS A 272 -11.73 15.13 1.87
CA LYS A 272 -10.97 16.32 1.49
C LYS A 272 -10.17 16.82 2.67
N VAL A 273 -8.89 17.07 2.44
CA VAL A 273 -8.02 17.67 3.45
C VAL A 273 -8.44 19.12 3.70
N SER A 274 -8.70 19.44 4.97
CA SER A 274 -8.91 20.83 5.40
C SER A 274 -7.58 21.44 5.82
N SER A 275 -6.96 22.24 4.93
CA SER A 275 -5.71 22.96 5.24
C SER A 275 -5.87 23.87 6.46
N MET A 276 -7.06 24.39 6.72
CA MET A 276 -7.34 25.23 7.89
C MET A 276 -7.37 24.43 9.19
N GLU A 277 -7.83 23.18 9.18
CA GLU A 277 -7.78 22.31 10.37
C GLU A 277 -6.34 21.96 10.72
N TYR A 278 -5.53 21.59 9.74
CA TYR A 278 -4.09 21.38 9.94
C TYR A 278 -3.36 22.67 10.33
N GLY A 279 -3.71 23.81 9.73
CA GLY A 279 -3.16 25.11 10.10
C GLY A 279 -3.44 25.44 11.56
N LYS A 280 -4.66 25.20 12.06
CA LYS A 280 -5.01 25.41 13.48
C LYS A 280 -4.26 24.49 14.44
N SER A 281 -4.02 23.24 14.06
CA SER A 281 -3.34 22.28 14.94
C SER A 281 -1.82 22.43 14.92
N LEU A 282 -1.25 22.83 13.79
CA LEU A 282 0.21 22.96 13.60
C LEU A 282 0.74 24.37 13.89
N ILE A 283 -0.05 25.42 13.61
CA ILE A 283 0.35 26.81 13.82
C ILE A 283 -0.27 27.30 15.13
N GLN A 284 0.52 27.26 16.20
CA GLN A 284 0.12 27.82 17.49
C GLN A 284 0.11 29.35 17.39
N ILE A 285 -1.08 29.94 17.37
CA ILE A 285 -1.23 31.40 17.46
C ILE A 285 -1.37 31.77 18.93
N ASP A 286 -0.39 32.48 19.47
CA ASP A 286 -0.50 33.08 20.79
C ASP A 286 -1.52 34.24 20.76
N GLN A 287 -2.34 34.36 21.81
CA GLN A 287 -3.29 35.46 21.97
C GLN A 287 -2.62 36.83 21.90
N THR A 288 -1.35 36.92 22.31
CA THR A 288 -0.54 38.15 22.21
C THR A 288 -0.34 38.63 20.77
N SER A 289 -0.47 37.73 19.79
CA SER A 289 -0.30 38.02 18.36
C SER A 289 -1.60 38.51 17.68
N ILE A 290 -2.71 38.60 18.41
CA ILE A 290 -4.00 39.01 17.87
C ILE A 290 -4.20 40.51 18.12
N HIS A 291 -4.18 41.31 17.05
CA HIS A 291 -4.45 42.75 17.11
C HIS A 291 -5.80 43.06 16.46
N PRO A 292 -6.76 43.68 17.17
CA PRO A 292 -8.04 44.05 16.60
C PRO A 292 -7.85 45.14 15.54
N LEU A 293 -8.51 44.97 14.40
CA LEU A 293 -8.61 46.02 13.38
C LEU A 293 -9.51 47.13 13.94
N LYS A 294 -8.98 48.36 13.98
CA LYS A 294 -9.73 49.57 14.33
C LYS A 294 -10.54 50.08 13.15
#